data_AF-A0A564TZM1-F1
#
_entry.id   AF-A0A564TZM1-F1
#
_cell.length_a   1.000
_cell.length_b   1.000
_cell.length_c   1.000
_cell.angle_alpha   90.00
_cell.angle_beta   90.00
_cell.angle_gamma   90.00
#
_symmetry.space_group_name_H-M   'P 1'
#
loop_
_entity.id
_entity.type
_entity.pdbx_description
1 polymer ?
#
loop_
_entity_poly.entity_id
_entity_poly.type
_entity_poly.pdbx_seq_one_letter_code
_entity_poly.pdbx_strand_id
1 'polypeptide(L)'
;MSNHPQIHLIESLDVVDFHNIAARSYFIMSDSGGVQEEAPSLGKPVLVLRDTTERPEGVSAGTLKLVGTESKNIHEAIETLLTDEIVYRQMSQASNPYGDGRASEQIVEAIAYYFGRAERPENFVIGE
;
A
#
# COMPACT_ATOMS: atom_id res chain seq x y z
N MET A 1 10.16 -20.01 -16.00
CA MET A 1 10.18 -18.55 -15.75
C MET A 1 11.58 -17.98 -15.59
N SER A 2 12.57 -18.74 -15.13
CA SER A 2 13.94 -18.29 -14.79
C SER A 2 14.86 -17.84 -15.95
N ASN A 3 14.34 -17.59 -17.16
CA ASN A 3 15.18 -17.28 -18.33
C ASN A 3 14.61 -16.17 -19.23
N HIS A 4 13.64 -15.39 -18.72
CA HIS A 4 13.12 -14.24 -19.44
C HIS A 4 13.91 -12.98 -19.00
N PRO A 5 14.44 -12.16 -19.94
CA PRO A 5 15.32 -11.03 -19.59
C PRO A 5 14.65 -9.94 -18.75
N GLN A 6 13.31 -9.92 -18.70
CA GLN A 6 12.51 -8.97 -17.93
C GLN A 6 11.93 -9.56 -16.63
N ILE A 7 12.28 -10.81 -16.27
CA ILE A 7 11.82 -11.44 -15.03
C ILE A 7 13.05 -11.73 -14.17
N HIS A 8 13.15 -11.05 -13.04
CA HIS A 8 14.25 -11.20 -12.09
C HIS A 8 13.77 -12.04 -10.90
N LEU A 9 14.21 -13.29 -10.82
CA LEU A 9 14.04 -14.10 -9.62
C LEU A 9 15.23 -13.83 -8.70
N ILE A 10 14.96 -13.25 -7.54
CA ILE A 10 15.97 -12.81 -6.57
C ILE A 10 15.68 -13.44 -5.20
N GLU A 11 16.68 -13.41 -4.32
CA GLU A 11 16.50 -13.76 -2.91
C GLU A 11 15.57 -12.76 -2.21
N SER A 12 15.03 -13.18 -1.06
CA SER A 12 14.23 -12.30 -0.20
C SER A 12 15.01 -11.04 0.17
N LEU A 13 14.37 -9.90 0.00
CA LEU A 13 14.95 -8.59 0.30
C LEU A 13 14.87 -8.28 1.79
N ASP A 14 15.86 -7.54 2.28
CA ASP A 14 15.73 -6.91 3.58
C ASP A 14 14.80 -5.69 3.53
N VAL A 15 14.52 -5.10 4.69
CA VAL A 15 13.59 -3.97 4.80
C VAL A 15 14.03 -2.77 3.96
N VAL A 16 15.32 -2.44 3.94
CA VAL A 16 15.81 -1.24 3.24
C VAL A 16 15.72 -1.45 1.74
N ASP A 17 16.18 -2.60 1.25
CA ASP A 17 16.15 -2.91 -0.17
C ASP A 17 14.72 -3.04 -0.69
N PHE A 18 13.84 -3.67 0.08
CA PHE A 18 12.42 -3.82 -0.28
C PHE A 18 11.74 -2.47 -0.46
N HIS A 19 11.83 -1.57 0.52
CA HIS A 19 11.19 -0.26 0.43
C HIS A 19 11.74 0.58 -0.73
N ASN A 20 13.04 0.50 -1.01
CA ASN A 20 13.65 1.21 -2.12
C ASN A 20 13.20 0.66 -3.49
N ILE A 21 13.05 -0.66 -3.62
CA ILE A 21 12.49 -1.28 -4.82
C ILE A 21 11.01 -0.92 -4.97
N ALA A 22 10.22 -1.03 -3.91
CA ALA A 22 8.81 -0.63 -3.89
C ALA A 22 8.62 0.82 -4.36
N ALA A 23 9.44 1.76 -3.87
CA ALA A 23 9.39 3.17 -4.27
C ALA A 23 9.72 3.40 -5.76
N ARG A 24 10.47 2.50 -6.39
CA ARG A 24 10.81 2.54 -7.82
C ARG A 24 9.87 1.72 -8.71
N SER A 25 9.07 0.85 -8.13
CA SER A 25 8.07 0.07 -8.84
C SER A 25 7.00 0.97 -9.47
N TYR A 26 6.38 0.47 -10.53
CA TYR A 26 5.22 1.11 -11.15
C TYR A 26 3.94 0.76 -10.38
N PHE A 27 3.71 -0.52 -10.12
CA PHE A 27 2.72 -1.02 -9.15
C PHE A 27 3.29 -2.26 -8.45
N ILE A 28 2.60 -2.72 -7.40
CA ILE A 28 2.99 -3.91 -6.64
C ILE A 28 1.83 -4.90 -6.63
N MET A 29 2.12 -6.19 -6.75
CA MET A 29 1.15 -7.26 -6.51
C MET A 29 1.55 -7.99 -5.24
N SER A 30 0.65 -8.10 -4.26
CA SER A 30 1.00 -8.66 -2.95
C SER A 30 -0.23 -9.20 -2.23
N ASP A 31 -0.03 -10.26 -1.44
CA ASP A 31 -0.98 -10.75 -0.43
C ASP A 31 -0.60 -10.30 0.99
N SER A 32 0.55 -9.64 1.15
CA SER A 32 1.05 -9.13 2.43
C SER A 32 0.26 -7.89 2.89
N GLY A 33 -0.20 -7.90 4.14
CA GLY A 33 -0.87 -6.77 4.77
C GLY A 33 0.03 -5.56 4.96
N GLY A 34 1.29 -5.75 5.35
CA GLY A 34 2.24 -4.64 5.55
C GLY A 34 2.48 -3.86 4.25
N VAL A 35 2.64 -4.58 3.13
CA VAL A 35 2.82 -3.95 1.81
C VAL A 35 1.57 -3.16 1.38
N GLN A 36 0.36 -3.63 1.75
CA GLN A 36 -0.88 -2.89 1.49
C GLN A 36 -0.92 -1.56 2.25
N GLU A 37 -0.26 -1.44 3.40
CA GLU A 37 -0.19 -0.21 4.19
C GLU A 37 0.96 0.72 3.76
N GLU A 38 2.12 0.12 3.43
CA GLU A 38 3.36 0.83 3.10
C GLU A 38 3.36 1.40 1.68
N ALA A 39 2.95 0.61 0.69
CA ALA A 39 3.02 1.00 -0.73
C ALA A 39 2.18 2.24 -1.10
N PRO A 40 0.98 2.46 -0.52
CA PRO A 40 0.24 3.71 -0.73
C PRO A 40 1.00 4.95 -0.27
N SER A 41 1.79 4.87 0.81
CA SER A 41 2.67 5.99 1.25
C SER A 41 3.72 6.37 0.21
N LEU A 42 4.06 5.44 -0.67
CA LEU A 42 5.02 5.61 -1.77
C LEU A 42 4.34 6.00 -3.09
N GLY A 43 3.01 6.22 -3.08
CA GLY A 43 2.21 6.51 -4.26
C GLY A 43 2.13 5.34 -5.24
N LYS A 44 2.18 4.10 -4.73
CA LYS A 44 2.21 2.88 -5.56
C LYS A 44 0.88 2.16 -5.52
N PRO A 45 0.20 1.99 -6.68
CA PRO A 45 -0.97 1.13 -6.77
C PRO A 45 -0.64 -0.29 -6.33
N VAL A 46 -1.55 -0.93 -5.59
CA VAL A 46 -1.39 -2.31 -5.14
C VAL A 46 -2.54 -3.19 -5.66
N LEU A 47 -2.17 -4.27 -6.34
CA LEU A 47 -3.11 -5.34 -6.67
C LEU A 47 -3.02 -6.43 -5.59
N VAL A 48 -4.12 -6.61 -4.85
CA VAL A 48 -4.17 -7.54 -3.72
C VAL A 48 -4.57 -8.94 -4.21
N LEU A 49 -3.65 -9.90 -4.04
CA LEU A 49 -3.79 -11.28 -4.52
C LEU A 49 -4.59 -12.17 -3.55
N ARG A 50 -5.73 -11.67 -3.07
CA ARG A 50 -6.65 -12.35 -2.15
C ARG A 50 -8.10 -12.11 -2.57
N ASP A 51 -9.00 -13.02 -2.23
CA ASP A 51 -10.44 -12.86 -2.52
C ASP A 51 -11.16 -12.03 -1.46
N THR A 52 -10.54 -11.87 -0.29
CA THR A 52 -11.03 -11.04 0.82
C THR A 52 -9.88 -10.25 1.42
N THR A 53 -10.20 -9.14 2.09
CA THR A 53 -9.19 -8.30 2.74
C THR A 53 -9.67 -7.83 4.12
N GLU A 54 -8.76 -7.84 5.08
CA GLU A 54 -8.88 -7.19 6.39
C GLU A 54 -8.55 -5.68 6.35
N ARG A 55 -8.36 -5.13 5.15
CA ARG A 55 -7.97 -3.73 4.88
C ARG A 55 -8.97 -3.03 3.93
N PRO A 56 -10.29 -3.04 4.21
CA PRO A 56 -11.30 -2.47 3.32
C PRO A 56 -11.07 -0.97 3.06
N GLU A 57 -10.49 -0.24 4.00
CA GLU A 57 -10.18 1.18 3.89
C GLU A 57 -9.28 1.52 2.70
N GLY A 58 -8.29 0.69 2.36
CA GLY A 58 -7.42 0.89 1.19
C GLY A 58 -8.13 0.65 -0.13
N VAL A 59 -9.08 -0.29 -0.14
CA VAL A 59 -9.95 -0.51 -1.31
C VAL A 59 -10.91 0.66 -1.48
N SER A 60 -11.51 1.15 -0.40
CA SER A 60 -12.41 2.31 -0.42
C SER A 60 -11.69 3.61 -0.79
N ALA A 61 -10.45 3.80 -0.33
CA ALA A 61 -9.62 4.95 -0.68
C ALA A 61 -9.12 4.89 -2.14
N GLY A 62 -9.15 3.71 -2.77
CA GLY A 62 -8.67 3.49 -4.14
C GLY A 62 -7.17 3.25 -4.24
N THR A 63 -6.44 3.12 -3.13
CA THR A 63 -5.01 2.79 -3.13
C THR A 63 -4.78 1.30 -3.43
N LEU A 64 -5.75 0.45 -3.08
CA LEU A 64 -5.73 -1.00 -3.28
C LEU A 64 -6.81 -1.45 -4.26
N LYS A 65 -6.53 -2.50 -5.03
CA LYS A 65 -7.53 -3.23 -5.82
C LYS A 65 -7.47 -4.71 -5.51
N LEU A 66 -8.55 -5.27 -4.98
CA LEU A 66 -8.70 -6.70 -4.74
C LEU A 66 -8.92 -7.43 -6.07
N VAL A 67 -7.98 -8.30 -6.46
CA VAL A 67 -8.01 -9.00 -7.76
C VAL A 67 -8.20 -10.51 -7.66
N GLY A 68 -8.08 -11.06 -6.44
CA GLY A 68 -8.14 -12.50 -6.22
C GLY A 68 -6.90 -13.22 -6.76
N THR A 69 -7.05 -14.52 -7.01
CA THR A 69 -5.96 -15.38 -7.52
C THR A 69 -6.19 -15.90 -8.94
N GLU A 70 -7.33 -15.53 -9.54
CA GLU A 70 -7.68 -15.92 -10.90
C GLU A 70 -6.83 -15.19 -11.94
N SER A 71 -6.10 -15.97 -12.75
CA SER A 71 -5.14 -15.46 -13.74
C SER A 71 -5.74 -14.42 -14.68
N LYS A 72 -7.00 -14.62 -15.11
CA LYS A 72 -7.71 -13.68 -15.98
C LYS A 72 -7.90 -12.32 -15.30
N ASN A 73 -8.35 -12.30 -14.05
CA ASN A 73 -8.60 -11.07 -13.30
C ASN A 73 -7.30 -10.31 -13.04
N ILE A 74 -6.25 -11.05 -12.68
CA ILE A 74 -4.90 -10.49 -12.47
C ILE A 74 -4.40 -9.86 -13.77
N HIS A 75 -4.52 -10.56 -14.90
CA HIS A 75 -4.09 -10.07 -16.20
C HIS A 75 -4.83 -8.79 -16.61
N GLU A 76 -6.15 -8.77 -16.51
CA GLU A 76 -6.97 -7.59 -16.82
C GLU A 76 -6.61 -6.39 -15.93
N ALA A 77 -6.36 -6.62 -14.64
CA ALA A 77 -5.95 -5.56 -13.71
C ALA A 77 -4.56 -5.00 -14.02
N ILE A 78 -3.60 -5.86 -14.36
CA ILE A 78 -2.25 -5.45 -14.81
C ILE A 78 -2.35 -4.63 -16.09
N GLU A 79 -3.09 -5.12 -17.09
CA GLU A 79 -3.25 -4.44 -18.38
C GLU A 79 -3.89 -3.06 -18.19
N THR A 80 -4.93 -2.97 -17.34
CA THR A 80 -5.57 -1.69 -17.00
C THR A 80 -4.56 -0.71 -16.41
N LEU A 81 -3.76 -1.11 -15.41
CA LEU A 81 -2.78 -0.19 -14.79
C LEU A 81 -1.67 0.24 -15.77
N LEU A 82 -1.29 -0.63 -16.70
CA LEU A 82 -0.24 -0.34 -17.68
C LEU A 82 -0.73 0.53 -18.85
N THR A 83 -2.02 0.51 -19.18
CA THR A 83 -2.56 1.13 -20.41
C THR A 83 -3.54 2.27 -20.15
N ASP A 84 -4.19 2.30 -18.98
CA ASP A 84 -5.09 3.37 -18.57
C ASP A 84 -4.40 4.28 -17.54
N GLU A 85 -3.85 5.38 -18.04
CA GLU A 85 -3.17 6.38 -17.22
C GLU A 85 -4.10 7.05 -16.19
N ILE A 86 -5.40 7.16 -16.48
CA ILE A 86 -6.37 7.77 -15.57
C ILE A 86 -6.53 6.87 -14.35
N VAL A 87 -6.75 5.57 -14.56
CA VAL A 87 -6.86 4.59 -13.46
C VAL A 87 -5.57 4.53 -12.65
N TYR A 88 -4.41 4.50 -13.31
CA TYR A 88 -3.12 4.52 -12.61
C TYR A 88 -2.97 5.77 -11.72
N ARG A 89 -3.27 6.96 -12.25
CA ARG A 89 -3.17 8.21 -11.49
C ARG A 89 -4.15 8.25 -10.33
N GLN A 90 -5.38 7.77 -10.51
CA GLN A 90 -6.37 7.68 -9.43
C GLN A 90 -5.84 6.85 -8.24
N MET A 91 -5.23 5.71 -8.51
CA MET A 91 -4.69 4.85 -7.44
C MET A 91 -3.40 5.39 -6.83
N SER A 92 -2.47 5.89 -7.65
CA SER A 92 -1.16 6.39 -7.19
C SER A 92 -1.23 7.72 -6.45
N GLN A 93 -2.28 8.51 -6.68
CA GLN A 93 -2.51 9.81 -6.03
C GLN A 93 -3.56 9.73 -4.91
N ALA A 94 -4.17 8.57 -4.70
CA ALA A 94 -5.12 8.37 -3.60
C ALA A 94 -4.39 8.51 -2.26
N SER A 95 -5.03 9.22 -1.32
CA SER A 95 -4.48 9.41 0.03
C SER A 95 -4.39 8.08 0.75
N ASN A 96 -3.27 7.85 1.44
CA ASN A 96 -3.08 6.66 2.25
C ASN A 96 -4.03 6.70 3.47
N PRO A 97 -5.00 5.77 3.59
CA PRO A 97 -5.90 5.75 4.74
C PRO A 97 -5.25 5.25 6.04
N TYR A 98 -4.04 4.68 5.97
CA TYR A 98 -3.36 4.05 7.12
C TYR A 98 -2.53 5.01 7.97
N GLY A 99 -2.25 6.21 7.46
CA GLY A 99 -1.52 7.23 8.22
C GLY A 99 -0.71 8.18 7.35
N ASP A 100 -0.19 9.19 8.02
CA ASP A 100 0.65 10.28 7.50
C ASP A 100 2.14 10.12 7.87
N GLY A 101 2.50 9.00 8.50
CA GLY A 101 3.84 8.74 9.03
C GLY A 101 4.10 9.26 10.44
N ARG A 102 3.10 9.86 11.12
CA ARG A 102 3.23 10.45 12.47
C ARG A 102 2.60 9.61 13.58
N ALA A 103 2.20 8.38 13.28
CA ALA A 103 1.59 7.47 14.25
C ALA A 103 2.41 7.32 15.54
N SER A 104 3.75 7.30 15.44
CA SER A 104 4.62 7.20 16.63
C SER A 104 4.46 8.40 17.58
N GLU A 105 4.37 9.62 17.05
CA GLU A 105 4.16 10.84 17.83
C GLU A 105 2.80 10.80 18.53
N GLN A 106 1.73 10.49 17.78
CA GLN A 106 0.36 10.40 18.30
C GLN A 106 0.23 9.33 19.40
N ILE A 107 0.90 8.18 19.24
CA ILE A 107 0.91 7.11 20.25
C ILE A 107 1.60 7.60 21.54
N VAL A 108 2.73 8.29 21.43
CA VAL A 108 3.44 8.85 22.59
C VAL A 108 2.59 9.89 23.30
N GLU A 109 1.91 10.77 22.56
CA GLU A 109 0.98 11.76 23.10
C GLU A 109 -0.21 11.10 23.82
N ALA A 110 -0.80 10.05 23.23
CA ALA A 110 -1.89 9.31 23.84
C ALA A 110 -1.48 8.62 25.15
N ILE A 111 -0.27 8.06 25.20
CA ILE A 111 0.30 7.49 26.42
C ILE A 111 0.54 8.59 27.46
N ALA A 112 1.10 9.73 27.06
CA ALA A 112 1.33 10.86 27.97
C ALA A 112 0.02 11.40 28.54
N TYR A 113 -1.03 11.53 27.73
CA TYR A 113 -2.38 11.89 28.15
C TYR A 113 -2.94 10.90 29.18
N TYR A 114 -2.79 9.59 28.95
CA TYR A 114 -3.25 8.56 29.90
C TYR A 114 -2.64 8.73 31.31
N PHE A 115 -1.39 9.19 31.38
CA PHE A 115 -0.68 9.47 32.63
C PHE A 115 -0.81 10.93 33.13
N GLY A 116 -1.68 11.74 32.52
CA GLY A 116 -1.91 13.14 32.92
C GLY A 116 -0.74 14.09 32.64
N ARG A 117 0.08 13.77 31.63
CA ARG A 117 1.29 14.55 31.25
C ARG A 117 1.14 15.37 29.97
N ALA A 118 0.03 15.20 29.25
CA ALA A 118 -0.26 15.91 28.01
C ALA A 118 -1.78 16.10 27.87
N GLU A 119 -2.18 16.95 26.94
CA GLU A 119 -3.57 17.02 26.45
C GLU A 119 -3.88 15.81 25.56
N ARG A 120 -5.17 15.53 25.35
CA ARG A 120 -5.60 14.40 24.50
C ARG A 120 -5.24 14.72 23.04
N PRO A 121 -4.50 13.85 22.33
CA PRO A 121 -4.24 14.06 20.91
C PRO A 121 -5.53 13.94 20.09
N GLU A 122 -5.58 14.67 18.98
CA GLU A 122 -6.64 14.53 17.99
C GLU A 122 -6.56 13.18 17.28
N ASN A 123 -7.70 12.67 16.82
CA ASN A 123 -7.71 11.45 16.03
C ASN A 123 -7.21 11.77 14.62
N PHE A 124 -6.39 10.89 14.05
CA PHE A 124 -6.02 10.98 12.63
C PHE A 124 -7.26 10.98 11.72
N VAL A 125 -7.27 11.88 10.75
CA VAL A 125 -8.30 11.99 9.71
C VAL A 125 -7.62 11.92 8.34
N ILE A 126 -8.23 11.17 7.43
CA ILE A 126 -7.71 10.98 6.07
C ILE A 126 -7.85 12.28 5.28
N GLY A 127 -6.75 12.75 4.67
CA GLY A 127 -6.77 13.88 3.72
C GLY A 127 -6.35 15.23 4.30
N GLU A 128 -5.83 15.26 5.53
CA GLU A 128 -5.02 16.39 6.03
C GLU A 128 -3.55 16.28 5.62
#